data_AF-A0AB39ZS21-F1
#
_entry.id   AF-A0AB39ZS21-F1
#
_cell.length_a   1.000
_cell.length_b   1.000
_cell.length_c   1.000
_cell.angle_alpha   90.00
_cell.angle_beta   90.00
_cell.angle_gamma   90.00
#
_symmetry.space_group_name_H-M   'P 1'
#
loop_
_entity.id
_entity.type
_entity.pdbx_description
1 polymer ?
#
loop_
_entity_poly.entity_id
_entity_poly.type
_entity_poly.pdbx_seq_one_letter_code
_entity_poly.pdbx_strand_id
1 'polypeptide(L)'
;MFRRNNAHPVIRQFILRTAVLNYLGKDLRQQYDEFCHLKANLSKSSPKNGEDQEDEVQQVLSQLLEVQRLKTASSHRLLKREYNELFTYMMDKSELWDSPEYFKAKAALGAANHKLRACEPIKPMD
;
A
#
# COMPACT_ATOMS: atom_id res chain seq x y z
N MET A 1 -30.20 18.94 0.83
CA MET A 1 -28.83 19.11 0.27
C MET A 1 -27.85 19.26 1.41
N PHE A 2 -26.95 18.29 1.63
CA PHE A 2 -25.87 18.45 2.60
C PHE A 2 -24.90 19.52 2.11
N ARG A 3 -24.93 20.72 2.72
CA ARG A 3 -23.90 21.74 2.47
C ARG A 3 -22.56 21.11 2.83
N ARG A 4 -21.65 20.97 1.85
CA ARG A 4 -20.27 20.54 2.09
C ARG A 4 -19.63 21.57 3.02
N ASN A 5 -19.59 21.28 4.31
CA ASN A 5 -19.06 22.20 5.31
C ASN A 5 -17.53 22.06 5.36
N ASN A 6 -16.88 22.31 4.22
CA ASN A 6 -15.42 22.29 4.06
C ASN A 6 -14.72 23.35 4.92
N ALA A 7 -15.50 24.23 5.57
CA ALA A 7 -15.02 25.20 6.55
C ALA A 7 -14.58 24.55 7.87
N HIS A 8 -15.10 23.37 8.23
CA HIS A 8 -14.76 22.71 9.49
C HIS A 8 -13.37 22.05 9.41
N PRO A 9 -12.42 22.40 10.30
CA PRO A 9 -11.03 21.93 10.21
C PRO A 9 -10.91 20.40 10.32
N VAL A 10 -11.76 19.76 11.14
CA VAL A 10 -11.77 18.30 11.30
C VAL A 10 -12.25 17.61 10.01
N ILE A 11 -13.26 18.18 9.33
CA ILE A 11 -13.78 17.63 8.07
C ILE A 11 -12.72 17.73 6.96
N ARG A 12 -11.93 18.82 6.93
CA ARG A 12 -10.78 18.91 6.02
C ARG A 12 -9.74 17.83 6.28
N GLN A 13 -9.44 17.55 7.55
CA GLN A 13 -8.51 16.48 7.93
C GLN A 13 -9.02 15.09 7.55
N PHE A 14 -10.32 14.81 7.73
CA PHE A 14 -10.93 13.58 7.22
C PHE A 14 -10.71 13.43 5.72
N ILE A 15 -10.98 14.48 4.93
CA ILE A 15 -10.81 14.46 3.47
C ILE A 15 -9.35 14.18 3.09
N LEU A 16 -8.40 14.91 3.68
CA LEU A 16 -6.97 14.79 3.38
C LEU A 16 -6.43 13.41 3.76
N ARG A 17 -6.67 12.95 4.99
CA ARG A 17 -6.21 11.63 5.46
C ARG A 17 -6.84 10.49 4.65
N THR A 18 -8.11 10.62 4.27
CA THR A 18 -8.78 9.67 3.38
C THR A 18 -8.13 9.63 2.00
N ALA A 19 -7.79 10.79 1.43
CA ALA A 19 -7.12 10.87 0.13
C ALA A 19 -5.71 10.23 0.18
N VAL A 20 -4.93 10.53 1.22
CA VAL A 20 -3.61 9.93 1.47
C VAL A 20 -3.73 8.40 1.58
N LEU A 21 -4.66 7.90 2.39
CA LEU A 21 -4.86 6.47 2.57
C LEU A 21 -5.22 5.75 1.27
N ASN A 22 -6.10 6.36 0.47
CA ASN A 22 -6.48 5.81 -0.83
C ASN A 22 -5.32 5.79 -1.83
N TYR A 23 -4.51 6.84 -1.85
CA TYR A 23 -3.30 6.91 -2.68
C TYR A 23 -2.32 5.81 -2.29
N LEU A 24 -1.98 5.70 -1.00
CA LEU A 24 -1.07 4.66 -0.49
C LEU A 24 -1.59 3.25 -0.74
N GLY A 25 -2.91 3.05 -0.67
CA GLY A 25 -3.53 1.80 -1.04
C GLY A 25 -3.26 1.42 -2.50
N LYS A 26 -3.37 2.38 -3.42
CA LYS A 26 -3.06 2.15 -4.84
C LYS A 26 -1.56 1.90 -5.06
N ASP A 27 -0.71 2.69 -4.41
CA ASP A 27 0.75 2.53 -4.48
C ASP A 27 1.16 1.13 -4.03
N LEU A 28 0.72 0.68 -2.84
CA LEU A 28 1.03 -0.67 -2.34
C LEU A 28 0.63 -1.75 -3.35
N ARG A 29 -0.57 -1.62 -3.96
CA ARG A 29 -1.04 -2.59 -4.94
C ARG A 29 -0.12 -2.62 -6.17
N GLN A 30 0.26 -1.45 -6.67
CA GLN A 30 1.17 -1.34 -7.81
C GLN A 30 2.55 -1.95 -7.49
N GLN A 31 3.15 -1.59 -6.35
CA GLN A 31 4.45 -2.13 -5.95
C GLN A 31 4.41 -3.66 -5.82
N TYR A 32 3.32 -4.20 -5.27
CA TYR A 32 3.11 -5.64 -5.11
C TYR A 32 2.92 -6.36 -6.45
N ASP A 33 2.11 -5.80 -7.36
CA ASP A 33 1.91 -6.37 -8.70
C ASP A 33 3.26 -6.40 -9.47
N GLU A 34 4.04 -5.32 -9.41
CA GLU A 34 5.41 -5.25 -9.97
C GLU A 34 6.34 -6.31 -9.34
N PHE A 35 6.30 -6.50 -8.03
CA PHE A 35 7.06 -7.55 -7.34
C PHE A 35 6.67 -8.95 -7.83
N CYS A 36 5.37 -9.24 -7.94
CA CYS A 36 4.88 -10.52 -8.46
C CYS A 36 5.34 -10.77 -9.90
N HIS A 37 5.31 -9.75 -10.76
CA HIS A 37 5.80 -9.84 -12.13
C HIS A 37 7.31 -10.13 -12.19
N LEU A 38 8.13 -9.42 -11.41
CA LEU A 38 9.57 -9.66 -11.33
C LEU A 38 9.88 -11.07 -10.81
N LYS A 39 9.20 -11.51 -9.75
CA LYS A 39 9.35 -12.86 -9.19
C LYS A 39 9.00 -13.95 -10.21
N ALA A 40 7.94 -13.75 -10.99
CA ALA A 40 7.53 -14.69 -12.02
C ALA A 40 8.55 -14.75 -13.17
N ASN A 41 9.14 -13.61 -13.55
CA ASN A 41 10.19 -13.56 -14.58
C ASN A 41 11.48 -14.26 -14.12
N LEU A 42 11.92 -14.03 -12.88
CA LEU A 42 13.08 -14.71 -12.30
C LEU A 42 12.89 -16.24 -12.23
N SER A 43 11.66 -16.69 -11.95
CA SER A 43 11.34 -18.12 -11.91
C SER A 43 11.37 -18.78 -13.30
N LYS A 44 11.10 -18.00 -14.36
CA LYS A 44 11.15 -18.45 -15.75
C LYS A 44 12.55 -18.38 -16.36
N SER A 45 13.43 -17.53 -15.83
CA SER A 45 14.83 -17.41 -16.27
C SER A 45 15.77 -18.44 -15.63
N SER A 46 15.27 -19.38 -14.82
CA SER A 46 16.08 -20.47 -14.28
C SER A 46 16.70 -21.31 -15.41
N PRO A 47 18.02 -21.58 -15.41
CA PRO A 47 18.73 -21.91 -16.65
C PRO A 47 18.42 -23.30 -17.21
N LYS A 48 18.25 -23.35 -18.54
CA LYS A 48 18.62 -24.50 -19.35
C LYS A 48 19.95 -24.14 -20.04
N ASN A 49 21.07 -24.48 -19.39
CA ASN A 49 22.42 -24.58 -19.96
C ASN A 49 22.95 -23.36 -20.76
N GLY A 50 23.82 -22.53 -20.17
CA GLY A 50 24.70 -21.66 -20.99
C GLY A 50 25.47 -20.53 -20.27
N GLU A 51 26.67 -20.85 -19.80
CA GLU A 51 27.92 -20.04 -19.75
C GLU A 51 27.85 -18.50 -19.50
N ASP A 52 28.35 -18.10 -18.32
CA ASP A 52 28.87 -16.79 -17.85
C ASP A 52 28.03 -15.50 -17.99
N GLN A 53 27.25 -15.28 -19.05
CA GLN A 53 26.36 -14.10 -19.18
C GLN A 53 25.02 -14.27 -18.44
N GLU A 54 24.56 -15.52 -18.26
CA GLU A 54 23.34 -15.81 -17.50
C GLU A 54 23.49 -15.44 -16.02
N ASP A 55 24.70 -15.51 -15.46
CA ASP A 55 24.97 -15.20 -14.06
C ASP A 55 24.85 -13.70 -13.74
N GLU A 56 25.36 -12.81 -14.61
CA GLU A 56 25.22 -11.36 -14.41
C GLU A 56 23.76 -10.91 -14.50
N VAL A 57 23.00 -11.42 -15.49
CA VAL A 57 21.59 -11.09 -15.67
C VAL A 57 20.76 -11.59 -14.50
N GLN A 58 21.01 -12.82 -14.04
CA GLN A 58 20.32 -13.40 -12.89
C GLN A 58 20.64 -12.65 -11.59
N GLN A 59 21.89 -12.20 -11.43
CA GLN A 59 22.30 -11.38 -10.28
C GLN A 59 21.62 -10.01 -10.28
N VAL A 60 21.56 -9.32 -11.43
CA VAL A 60 20.86 -8.03 -11.57
C VAL A 60 19.36 -8.19 -11.30
N LEU A 61 18.71 -9.23 -11.85
CA LEU A 61 17.29 -9.50 -11.59
C LEU A 61 17.01 -9.82 -10.12
N SER A 62 17.92 -10.54 -9.45
CA SER A 62 17.81 -10.84 -8.02
C SER A 62 17.94 -9.58 -7.17
N GLN A 63 18.89 -8.70 -7.48
CA GLN A 63 19.05 -7.41 -6.80
C GLN A 63 17.82 -6.50 -7.03
N LEU A 64 17.29 -6.45 -8.26
CA LEU A 64 16.09 -5.69 -8.58
C LEU A 64 14.86 -6.22 -7.81
N LEU A 65 14.73 -7.54 -7.73
CA LEU A 65 13.66 -8.19 -6.95
C LEU A 65 13.76 -7.83 -5.47
N GLU A 66 14.97 -7.79 -4.90
CA GLU A 66 15.18 -7.38 -3.51
C GLU A 66 14.83 -5.92 -3.28
N VAL A 67 15.24 -5.01 -4.17
CA VAL A 67 14.85 -3.59 -4.11
C VAL A 67 13.32 -3.45 -4.18
N GLN A 68 12.66 -4.20 -5.07
CA GLN A 68 11.20 -4.17 -5.19
C GLN A 68 10.50 -4.74 -3.96
N ARG A 69 11.07 -5.79 -3.35
CA ARG A 69 10.60 -6.35 -2.08
C ARG A 69 10.63 -5.29 -0.98
N LEU A 70 11.76 -4.59 -0.84
CA LEU A 70 11.93 -3.53 0.17
C LEU A 70 10.98 -2.35 -0.05
N LYS A 71 10.76 -1.94 -1.30
CA LYS A 71 9.75 -0.92 -1.65
C LYS A 71 8.35 -1.36 -1.24
N THR A 72 7.94 -2.56 -1.65
CA THR A 72 6.64 -3.13 -1.29
C THR A 72 6.44 -3.20 0.22
N ALA A 73 7.45 -3.66 0.97
CA ALA A 73 7.42 -3.71 2.42
C ALA A 73 7.32 -2.31 3.05
N SER A 74 8.00 -1.31 2.49
CA SER A 74 7.94 0.08 2.95
C SER A 74 6.56 0.70 2.71
N SER A 75 5.99 0.52 1.51
CA SER A 75 4.63 0.95 1.19
C SER A 75 3.59 0.27 2.09
N HIS A 76 3.78 -1.01 2.43
CA HIS A 76 2.90 -1.74 3.35
C HIS A 76 2.92 -1.13 4.75
N ARG A 77 4.12 -0.90 5.30
CA ARG A 77 4.30 -0.26 6.61
C ARG A 77 3.70 1.14 6.65
N LEU A 78 3.92 1.94 5.60
CA LEU A 78 3.38 3.30 5.50
C LEU A 78 1.85 3.29 5.44
N LEU A 79 1.25 2.44 4.59
CA LEU A 79 -0.21 2.30 4.54
C LEU A 79 -0.79 1.86 5.88
N LYS A 80 -0.13 0.91 6.57
CA LYS A 80 -0.55 0.46 7.90
C LYS A 80 -0.47 1.58 8.95
N ARG A 81 0.57 2.42 8.90
CA ARG A 81 0.69 3.58 9.78
C ARG A 81 -0.46 4.56 9.56
N GLU A 82 -0.69 4.98 8.31
CA GLU A 82 -1.75 5.94 7.99
C GLU A 82 -3.15 5.36 8.24
N TYR A 83 -3.34 4.05 8.06
CA TYR A 83 -4.57 3.36 8.46
C TYR A 83 -4.83 3.52 9.95
N ASN A 84 -3.82 3.23 10.79
CA ASN A 84 -3.95 3.33 12.24
C ASN A 84 -4.19 4.78 12.67
N GLU A 85 -3.44 5.73 12.10
CA GLU A 85 -3.60 7.16 12.41
C GLU A 85 -5.00 7.67 12.05
N LEU A 86 -5.51 7.33 10.85
CA LEU A 86 -6.87 7.69 10.48
C LEU A 86 -7.87 7.02 11.42
N PHE A 87 -7.75 5.71 11.67
CA PHE A 87 -8.66 5.01 12.58
C PHE A 87 -8.73 5.67 13.96
N THR A 88 -7.59 5.93 14.61
CA THR A 88 -7.53 6.64 15.89
C THR A 88 -8.18 8.02 15.79
N TYR A 89 -7.83 8.81 14.76
CA TYR A 89 -8.42 10.13 14.54
C TYR A 89 -9.94 10.10 14.40
N MET A 90 -10.48 9.09 13.70
CA MET A 90 -11.93 8.90 13.55
C MET A 90 -12.59 8.57 14.90
N MET A 91 -11.96 7.72 15.70
CA MET A 91 -12.47 7.33 17.02
C MET A 91 -12.51 8.52 17.99
N ASP A 92 -11.52 9.39 17.92
CA ASP A 92 -11.43 10.61 18.75
C ASP A 92 -12.42 11.72 18.35
N LYS A 93 -13.19 11.52 17.27
CA LYS A 93 -14.11 12.52 16.69
C LYS A 93 -15.54 11.97 16.57
N SER A 94 -16.02 11.36 17.65
CA SER A 94 -17.36 10.75 17.75
C SER A 94 -18.50 11.70 17.39
N GLU A 95 -18.30 12.99 17.61
CA GLU A 95 -19.25 14.06 17.30
C GLU A 95 -19.47 14.28 15.80
N LEU A 96 -18.65 13.68 14.94
CA LEU A 96 -18.77 13.78 13.48
C LEU A 96 -19.06 12.44 12.80
N TRP A 97 -19.45 11.41 13.55
CA TRP A 97 -19.71 10.07 13.01
C TRP A 97 -20.92 9.98 12.06
N ASP A 98 -21.82 10.96 12.13
CA ASP A 98 -22.95 11.10 11.20
C ASP A 98 -22.57 11.86 9.91
N SER A 99 -21.35 12.40 9.83
CA SER A 99 -20.91 13.17 8.67
C SER A 99 -20.65 12.29 7.44
N PRO A 100 -20.92 12.77 6.22
CA PRO A 100 -20.58 12.05 4.99
C PRO A 100 -19.08 11.71 4.89
N GLU A 101 -18.22 12.57 5.42
CA GLU A 101 -16.77 12.39 5.42
C GLU A 101 -16.31 11.27 6.34
N TYR A 102 -16.98 11.06 7.47
CA TYR A 102 -16.75 9.87 8.32
C TYR A 102 -17.03 8.58 7.54
N PHE A 103 -18.16 8.50 6.82
CA PHE A 103 -18.49 7.31 6.05
C PHE A 103 -17.49 7.05 4.90
N LYS A 104 -17.03 8.10 4.22
CA LYS A 104 -15.97 8.00 3.21
C LYS A 104 -14.66 7.49 3.81
N ALA A 105 -14.26 8.01 4.97
CA ALA A 105 -13.07 7.58 5.68
C ALA A 105 -13.19 6.11 6.13
N LYS A 106 -14.36 5.70 6.65
CA LYS A 106 -14.65 4.32 7.02
C LYS A 106 -14.54 3.37 5.81
N ALA A 107 -15.09 3.76 4.66
CA ALA A 107 -14.97 2.98 3.43
C ALA A 107 -13.51 2.87 2.98
N ALA A 108 -12.73 3.95 3.07
CA ALA A 108 -11.31 3.94 2.74
C ALA A 108 -10.49 3.05 3.68
N LEU A 109 -10.77 3.06 4.99
CA LEU A 109 -10.19 2.12 5.96
C LEU A 109 -10.49 0.67 5.56
N GLY A 110 -11.75 0.35 5.23
CA GLY A 110 -12.11 -0.98 4.74
C GLY A 110 -11.31 -1.39 3.50
N ALA A 111 -11.21 -0.51 2.52
CA ALA A 111 -10.46 -0.74 1.29
C ALA A 111 -8.94 -0.84 1.52
N ALA A 112 -8.38 -0.13 2.49
CA ALA A 112 -6.97 -0.20 2.87
C ALA A 112 -6.66 -1.51 3.59
N ASN A 113 -7.49 -1.93 4.55
CA ASN A 113 -7.34 -3.20 5.25
C ASN A 113 -7.40 -4.39 4.28
N HIS A 114 -8.31 -4.35 3.29
CA HIS A 114 -8.32 -5.38 2.24
C HIS A 114 -6.99 -5.46 1.48
N LYS A 115 -6.41 -4.32 1.10
CA LYS A 115 -5.12 -4.29 0.38
C LYS A 115 -3.94 -4.73 1.25
N LEU A 116 -3.91 -4.33 2.52
CA LEU A 116 -2.91 -4.78 3.49
C LEU A 116 -2.92 -6.30 3.69
N ARG A 117 -4.09 -6.94 3.56
CA ARG A 117 -4.24 -8.40 3.61
C ARG A 117 -3.87 -9.07 2.29
N ALA A 118 -4.28 -8.49 1.17
CA ALA A 118 -4.02 -9.04 -0.16
C ALA A 118 -2.55 -8.94 -0.58
N CYS A 119 -1.85 -7.89 -0.11
CA CYS A 119 -0.42 -7.69 -0.32
C CYS A 119 0.29 -8.20 0.93
N GLU A 120 0.64 -9.49 0.93
CA GLU A 120 1.21 -10.16 2.08
C GLU A 120 2.51 -9.47 2.54
N PRO A 121 2.79 -9.33 3.86
CA PRO A 121 4.06 -8.82 4.32
C PRO A 121 5.15 -9.79 3.89
N ILE A 122 5.95 -9.39 2.89
CA ILE A 122 7.04 -10.23 2.42
C ILE A 122 8.08 -10.26 3.54
N LYS A 123 8.18 -11.39 4.25
CA LYS A 123 9.24 -11.59 5.25
C LYS A 123 10.60 -11.43 4.57
N PRO A 124 11.60 -10.85 5.26
CA PRO A 124 12.97 -10.96 4.78
C PRO A 124 13.32 -12.45 4.66
N MET A 125 13.91 -12.82 3.52
CA MET A 125 14.68 -14.06 3.40
C MET A 125 15.84 -13.91 4.38
N ASP A 126 15.87 -14.77 5.39
CA ASP A 126 17.00 -14.92 6.34
C ASP A 126 18.24 -15.47 5.62
#